data_AF-A0A9X1NYX1-F1
#
_entry.id   AF-A0A9X1NYX1-F1
#
_cell.length_a   1.000
_cell.length_b   1.000
_cell.length_c   1.000
_cell.angle_alpha   90.00
_cell.angle_beta   90.00
_cell.angle_gamma   90.00
#
_symmetry.space_group_name_H-M   'P 1'
#
loop_
_entity.id
_entity.type
_entity.pdbx_description
1 polymer ?
#
loop_
_entity_poly.entity_id
_entity_poly.type
_entity_poly.pdbx_seq_one_letter_code
_entity_poly.pdbx_strand_id
1 'polypeptide(L)'
;MTSASDPAQLPDDEAVWESAPSPCIDVCKYKRQGRCIGCSMTKAEKDSFPHHGGAAAKREFIEALIARIAASGRNPAFWAYTYQHKCRREGVPCPVEVAEE
;
A
#
# COMPACT_ATOMS: atom_id res chain seq x y z
N MET A 1 -33.51 4.77 8.97
CA MET A 1 -33.02 4.82 10.37
C MET A 1 -31.87 3.83 10.41
N THR A 2 -30.68 4.37 10.61
CA THR A 2 -29.34 3.77 10.51
C THR A 2 -29.24 2.28 10.86
N SER A 3 -28.95 1.44 9.86
CA SER A 3 -28.43 0.10 10.08
C SER A 3 -27.05 0.24 10.74
N ALA A 4 -26.99 -0.13 12.01
CA ALA A 4 -25.75 -0.25 12.76
C ALA A 4 -24.89 -1.34 12.11
N SER A 5 -23.70 -0.94 11.68
CA SER A 5 -22.67 -1.80 11.13
C SER A 5 -22.30 -2.90 12.13
N ASP A 6 -22.30 -4.12 11.62
CA ASP A 6 -21.94 -5.33 12.33
C ASP A 6 -20.44 -5.30 12.72
N PRO A 7 -20.08 -5.43 14.02
CA PRO A 7 -18.69 -5.38 14.46
C PRO A 7 -17.90 -6.67 14.19
N ALA A 8 -18.45 -7.67 13.48
CA ALA A 8 -17.79 -8.96 13.27
C ALA A 8 -16.87 -9.03 12.02
N GLN A 9 -16.79 -7.99 11.19
CA GLN A 9 -15.99 -8.03 9.95
C GLN A 9 -14.51 -7.65 10.12
N LEU A 10 -14.04 -7.47 11.36
CA LEU A 10 -12.72 -6.93 11.68
C LEU A 10 -11.51 -7.91 11.73
N PRO A 11 -11.62 -9.26 11.71
CA PRO A 11 -10.42 -10.11 11.70
C PRO A 11 -9.84 -10.33 10.30
N ASP A 12 -10.68 -10.40 9.27
CA ASP A 12 -10.23 -10.67 7.90
C ASP A 12 -9.48 -9.47 7.30
N ASP A 13 -9.96 -8.25 7.52
CA ASP A 13 -9.28 -7.03 7.07
C ASP A 13 -7.91 -6.89 7.74
N GLU A 14 -7.84 -7.07 9.06
CA GLU A 14 -6.59 -6.96 9.80
C GLU A 14 -5.56 -7.99 9.32
N ALA A 15 -5.95 -9.26 9.13
CA ALA A 15 -5.07 -10.29 8.58
C ALA A 15 -4.54 -9.97 7.18
N VAL A 16 -5.35 -9.33 6.33
CA VAL A 16 -4.92 -8.84 5.00
C VAL A 16 -3.86 -7.74 5.14
N TRP A 17 -4.07 -6.81 6.07
CA TRP A 17 -3.09 -5.74 6.33
C TRP A 17 -1.81 -6.25 7.02
N GLU A 18 -1.89 -7.27 7.89
CA GLU A 18 -0.71 -7.90 8.51
C GLU A 18 0.17 -8.62 7.50
N SER A 19 -0.45 -9.29 6.52
CA SER A 19 0.25 -10.00 5.44
C SER A 19 0.63 -9.09 4.27
N ALA A 20 0.25 -7.81 4.30
CA ALA A 20 0.54 -6.86 3.24
C ALA A 20 2.07 -6.75 2.98
N PRO A 21 2.51 -6.94 1.73
CA PRO A 21 3.92 -6.85 1.37
C PRO A 21 4.38 -5.38 1.32
N SER A 22 5.68 -5.16 1.18
CA SER A 22 6.20 -3.79 1.03
C SER A 22 5.56 -3.07 -0.17
N PRO A 23 5.16 -1.79 -0.03
CA PRO A 23 4.59 -0.98 -1.12
C PRO A 23 5.58 -0.62 -2.24
N CYS A 24 6.83 -1.09 -2.14
CA CYS A 24 7.80 -1.03 -3.22
C CYS A 24 7.42 -1.96 -4.39
N ILE A 25 7.32 -1.42 -5.60
CA ILE A 25 7.03 -2.19 -6.83
C ILE A 25 8.30 -2.67 -7.55
N ASP A 26 9.41 -2.76 -6.82
CA ASP A 26 10.72 -3.31 -7.25
C ASP A 26 11.41 -2.62 -8.44
N VAL A 27 10.98 -1.41 -8.81
CA VAL A 27 11.61 -0.57 -9.86
C VAL A 27 12.48 0.57 -9.31
N CYS A 28 13.06 0.37 -8.11
CA CYS A 28 13.73 1.41 -7.33
C CYS A 28 14.73 2.24 -8.14
N LYS A 29 14.35 3.48 -8.49
CA LYS A 29 15.23 4.46 -9.15
C LYS A 29 15.03 5.84 -8.53
N TYR A 30 15.97 6.26 -7.69
CA TYR A 30 15.87 7.48 -6.86
C TYR A 30 16.39 8.74 -7.58
N LYS A 31 15.70 9.19 -8.64
CA LYS A 31 16.14 10.37 -9.44
C LYS A 31 15.42 11.68 -9.12
N ARG A 32 14.36 11.65 -8.29
CA ARG A 32 13.52 12.82 -7.98
C ARG A 32 13.73 13.23 -6.51
N GLN A 33 14.81 13.96 -6.21
CA GLN A 33 15.14 14.40 -4.84
C GLN A 33 15.19 13.24 -3.83
N GLY A 34 15.82 12.12 -4.22
CA GLY A 34 15.90 10.92 -3.37
C GLY A 34 14.63 10.06 -3.34
N ARG A 35 13.59 10.38 -4.13
CA ARG A 35 12.36 9.57 -4.28
C ARG A 35 12.40 8.67 -5.50
N CYS A 36 11.84 7.47 -5.33
CA CYS A 36 11.65 6.48 -6.39
C CYS A 36 10.68 7.00 -7.45
N ILE A 37 11.01 6.80 -8.73
CA ILE A 37 10.13 7.15 -9.85
C ILE A 37 8.85 6.31 -9.89
N GLY A 38 8.91 5.05 -9.43
CA GLY A 38 7.76 4.14 -9.40
C GLY A 38 6.91 4.39 -8.15
N CYS A 39 7.35 3.89 -7.00
CA CYS A 39 6.57 3.94 -5.76
C CYS A 39 6.62 5.27 -5.01
N SER A 40 7.34 6.31 -5.47
CA SER A 40 7.42 7.63 -4.78
C SER A 40 8.11 7.67 -3.42
N MET A 41 8.45 6.51 -2.87
CA MET A 41 9.13 6.38 -1.59
C MET A 41 10.60 6.79 -1.71
N THR A 42 11.14 7.30 -0.62
CA THR A 42 12.58 7.42 -0.41
C THR A 42 13.19 6.06 -0.06
N LYS A 43 14.52 5.96 -0.12
CA LYS A 43 15.23 4.75 0.31
C LYS A 43 15.00 4.47 1.80
N ALA A 44 15.06 5.51 2.63
CA ALA A 44 14.80 5.39 4.08
C ALA A 44 13.39 4.85 4.38
N GLU A 45 12.38 5.34 3.66
CA GLU A 45 10.99 4.86 3.80
C GLU A 45 10.81 3.41 3.35
N LYS A 46 11.58 2.94 2.35
CA LYS A 46 11.58 1.54 1.94
C LYS A 46 12.19 0.66 3.02
N ASP A 47 13.32 1.08 3.58
CA ASP A 47 14.07 0.32 4.57
C ASP A 47 13.36 0.33 5.94
N SER A 48 12.55 1.35 6.23
CA SER A 48 11.77 1.47 7.47
C SER A 48 10.43 0.73 7.46
N PHE A 49 10.03 0.12 6.33
CA PHE A 49 8.73 -0.54 6.25
C PHE A 49 8.70 -1.79 7.15
N PRO A 50 7.71 -1.92 8.06
CA PRO A 50 7.61 -3.09 8.92
C PRO A 50 7.27 -4.33 8.08
N HIS A 51 8.17 -5.33 8.06
CA HIS A 51 7.94 -6.57 7.32
C HIS A 51 7.05 -7.55 8.10
N HIS A 52 7.01 -7.42 9.43
CA HIS A 52 6.30 -8.32 10.35
C HIS A 52 5.58 -7.47 11.41
N GLY A 53 4.33 -7.81 11.73
CA GLY A 53 3.58 -7.26 12.86
C GLY A 53 3.15 -5.78 12.70
N GLY A 54 1.85 -5.54 12.87
CA GLY A 54 1.25 -4.20 12.90
C GLY A 54 0.50 -3.85 11.61
N ALA A 55 -0.63 -4.52 11.37
CA ALA A 55 -1.59 -4.17 10.31
C ALA A 55 -1.89 -2.67 10.26
N ALA A 56 -2.16 -2.05 11.41
CA ALA A 56 -2.42 -0.62 11.51
C ALA A 56 -1.25 0.22 10.97
N ALA A 57 0.00 -0.10 11.34
CA ALA A 57 1.18 0.62 10.86
C ALA A 57 1.39 0.45 9.35
N LYS A 58 1.18 -0.77 8.81
CA LYS A 58 1.23 -1.03 7.37
C LYS A 58 0.16 -0.27 6.61
N ARG A 59 -1.06 -0.25 7.15
CA ARG A 59 -2.21 0.47 6.60
C ARG A 59 -1.95 1.96 6.53
N GLU A 60 -1.62 2.59 7.65
CA GLU A 60 -1.32 4.02 7.72
C GLU A 60 -0.19 4.40 6.74
N PHE A 61 0.84 3.56 6.63
CA PHE A 61 1.95 3.79 5.71
C PHE A 61 1.51 3.75 4.25
N ILE A 62 0.74 2.73 3.87
CA ILE A 62 0.26 2.53 2.49
C ILE A 62 -0.74 3.64 2.11
N GLU A 63 -1.68 3.98 2.98
CA GLU A 63 -2.65 5.06 2.76
C GLU A 63 -1.96 6.42 2.59
N ALA A 64 -1.01 6.74 3.48
CA ALA A 64 -0.20 7.96 3.37
C ALA A 64 0.63 7.99 2.07
N LEU A 65 1.10 6.84 1.59
CA LEU A 65 1.82 6.74 0.33
C LEU A 65 0.90 7.02 -0.86
N ILE A 66 -0.30 6.42 -0.89
CA ILE A 66 -1.28 6.63 -1.95
C ILE A 66 -1.67 8.10 -2.04
N ALA A 67 -2.00 8.72 -0.89
CA ALA A 67 -2.31 10.15 -0.82
C ALA A 67 -1.16 11.02 -1.37
N ARG A 68 0.09 10.66 -1.07
CA ARG A 68 1.27 11.35 -1.60
C ARG A 68 1.47 11.13 -3.10
N ILE A 69 1.19 9.93 -3.62
CA ILE A 69 1.26 9.64 -5.06
C ILE A 69 0.27 10.55 -5.79
N ALA A 70 -0.99 10.59 -5.32
CA ALA A 70 -2.03 11.46 -5.86
C ALA A 70 -1.64 12.94 -5.80
N ALA A 71 -1.13 13.42 -4.64
CA ALA A 71 -0.65 14.79 -4.49
C ALA A 71 0.57 15.13 -5.36
N SER A 72 1.38 14.13 -5.74
CA SER A 72 2.55 14.31 -6.60
C SER A 72 2.21 14.42 -8.10
N GLY A 73 0.92 14.40 -8.46
CA GLY A 73 0.46 14.40 -9.84
C GLY A 73 0.71 13.08 -10.57
N ARG A 74 0.95 11.98 -9.83
CA ARG A 74 1.08 10.63 -10.38
C ARG A 74 -0.25 9.90 -10.22
N ASN A 75 -0.49 8.95 -11.13
CA ASN A 75 -1.68 8.13 -11.06
C ASN A 75 -1.54 7.04 -9.97
N PRO A 76 -2.31 7.11 -8.87
CA PRO A 76 -2.32 6.08 -7.83
C PRO A 76 -2.89 4.73 -8.32
N ALA A 77 -3.70 4.70 -9.38
CA ALA A 77 -4.23 3.46 -9.95
C ALA A 77 -3.13 2.61 -10.60
N PHE A 78 -2.15 3.22 -11.29
CA PHE A 78 -0.97 2.51 -11.80
C PHE A 78 -0.12 1.93 -10.65
N TRP A 79 0.03 2.76 -9.60
CA TRP A 79 0.31 2.37 -8.23
C TRP A 79 -0.25 0.99 -7.84
N ALA A 80 -1.56 1.02 -7.62
CA ALA A 80 -2.35 -0.07 -7.08
C ALA A 80 -2.30 -1.31 -7.97
N TYR A 81 -2.39 -1.14 -9.29
CA TYR A 81 -2.30 -2.23 -10.26
C TYR A 81 -0.98 -3.01 -10.15
N THR A 82 0.15 -2.29 -10.14
CA THR A 82 1.47 -2.93 -9.99
C THR A 82 1.66 -3.55 -8.61
N TYR A 83 1.12 -2.95 -7.56
CA TYR A 83 1.12 -3.50 -6.21
C TYR A 83 0.28 -4.79 -6.10
N GLN A 84 -0.88 -4.86 -6.74
CA GLN A 84 -1.70 -6.08 -6.80
C GLN A 84 -0.96 -7.25 -7.47
N HIS A 85 -0.24 -7.00 -8.56
CA HIS A 85 0.60 -8.02 -9.18
C HIS A 85 1.68 -8.54 -8.23
N LYS A 86 2.24 -7.66 -7.40
CA LYS A 86 3.18 -8.06 -6.36
C LYS A 86 2.49 -8.92 -5.30
N CYS A 87 1.35 -8.51 -4.76
CA CYS A 87 0.59 -9.31 -3.80
C CYS A 87 0.28 -10.72 -4.35
N ARG A 88 -0.15 -10.80 -5.62
CA ARG A 88 -0.37 -12.08 -6.31
C ARG A 88 0.90 -12.92 -6.45
N ARG A 89 2.05 -12.29 -6.73
CA ARG A 89 3.35 -12.98 -6.83
C ARG A 89 3.83 -13.52 -5.49
N GLU A 90 3.59 -12.78 -4.41
CA GLU A 90 3.92 -13.18 -3.04
C GLU A 90 2.87 -14.15 -2.45
N GLY A 91 1.73 -14.35 -3.11
CA GLY A 91 0.66 -15.24 -2.66
C GLY A 91 -0.13 -14.71 -1.45
N VAL A 92 -0.11 -13.38 -1.23
CA VAL A 92 -0.78 -12.72 -0.12
C VAL A 92 -1.99 -11.93 -0.60
N PRO A 93 -3.06 -11.81 0.19
CA PRO A 93 -4.20 -10.98 -0.17
C PRO A 93 -3.77 -9.51 -0.28
N CYS A 94 -4.30 -8.80 -1.28
CA CYS A 94 -3.96 -7.40 -1.49
C CYS A 94 -4.95 -6.49 -0.75
N PRO A 95 -4.51 -5.63 0.17
CA PRO A 95 -5.39 -4.68 0.87
C PRO A 95 -5.81 -3.48 0.00
N VAL A 96 -5.18 -3.27 -1.16
CA VAL A 96 -5.42 -2.11 -2.02
C VAL A 96 -6.28 -2.50 -3.21
N GLU A 97 -7.43 -1.84 -3.35
CA GLU A 97 -8.29 -1.90 -4.52
C GLU A 97 -7.81 -0.91 -5.59
N VAL A 98 -7.87 -1.28 -6.87
CA VAL A 98 -7.66 -0.33 -7.96
C VAL A 98 -8.97 0.40 -8.15
N ALA A 99 -9.01 1.70 -7.83
CA ALA A 99 -10.13 2.53 -8.26
C ALA A 99 -10.04 2.67 -9.79
N GLU A 100 -10.96 2.03 -10.49
CA GLU A 100 -11.20 2.24 -11.92
C GLU A 100 -11.87 3.60 -12.07
N GLU A 101 -11.12 4.61 -12.52
CA GLU A 101 -11.67 5.90 -13.00
C GLU A 101 -11.41 6.08 -14.48
#